data_AF-A0A9P6BKZ6-F1
#
_entry.id   AF-A0A9P6BKZ6-F1
#
_cell.length_a   1.000
_cell.length_b   1.000
_cell.length_c   1.000
_cell.angle_alpha   90.00
_cell.angle_beta   90.00
_cell.angle_gamma   90.00
#
_symmetry.space_group_name_H-M   'P 1'
#
loop_
_entity.id
_entity.type
_entity.pdbx_description
1 polymer ?
#
loop_
_entity_poly.entity_id
_entity_poly.type
_entity_poly.pdbx_seq_one_letter_code
_entity_poly.pdbx_strand_id
1 'polypeptide(L)'
;MGKKVLRTKEHDNKVTVYCSDNTEYECRILVGADGAYSSVRQNMFRKLEEQGRLPPVDNEAFSIGYINMVGVSKPTNPEKYPQLAEKHRAYFPIIIGDNNDSCYLVSALDNQICWGVKIQIPEDKAKDLHFRNSEWGPESVEEMLDQFQDFPCAFGGTMKEIMDSTPRNLISKVFLEEKVFQTWYDGRSVLIGDACHKLLPGAGQGAVMAMKDAVVLANCIYNMKDLSDESIKTAFSSYYRQRHPEAENMIKTSSTFTKVTGGHAMSRNVELTMTEDGPAEIKPYPLQNLTSSLVD
;
A
#
# COMPACT_ATOMS: atom_id res chain seq x y z
N MET A 1 -15.81 0.32 -17.34
CA MET A 1 -16.63 -0.91 -17.36
C MET A 1 -17.07 -1.19 -15.93
N GLY A 2 -18.39 -1.27 -15.66
CA GLY A 2 -18.97 -1.36 -14.30
C GLY A 2 -19.36 -2.79 -13.89
N LYS A 3 -18.58 -3.80 -14.29
CA LYS A 3 -18.87 -5.22 -14.04
C LYS A 3 -17.90 -5.78 -13.00
N LYS A 4 -18.41 -6.45 -11.97
CA LYS A 4 -17.57 -7.14 -10.97
C LYS A 4 -17.50 -8.62 -11.31
N VAL A 5 -16.32 -9.22 -11.19
CA VAL A 5 -16.16 -10.69 -11.26
C VAL A 5 -16.72 -11.28 -9.97
N LEU A 6 -17.63 -12.24 -10.07
CA LEU A 6 -18.20 -12.94 -8.91
C LEU A 6 -17.60 -14.32 -8.74
N ARG A 7 -17.48 -15.05 -9.85
CA ARG A 7 -17.06 -16.45 -9.87
C ARG A 7 -16.19 -16.72 -11.08
N THR A 8 -15.23 -17.62 -10.90
CA THR A 8 -14.45 -18.19 -12.00
C THR A 8 -14.61 -19.71 -11.96
N LYS A 9 -14.62 -20.34 -13.12
CA LYS A 9 -14.62 -21.81 -13.24
C LYS A 9 -13.58 -22.22 -14.25
N GLU A 10 -12.68 -23.08 -13.83
CA GLU A 10 -11.67 -23.64 -14.70
C GLU A 10 -12.16 -24.96 -15.32
N HIS A 11 -11.83 -25.14 -16.59
CA HIS A 11 -12.03 -26.32 -17.41
C HIS A 11 -10.69 -26.72 -18.01
N ASP A 12 -10.58 -27.94 -18.58
CA ASP A 12 -9.33 -28.48 -19.15
C ASP A 12 -8.57 -27.48 -20.03
N ASN A 13 -9.31 -26.66 -20.78
CA ASN A 13 -8.77 -25.85 -21.86
C ASN A 13 -9.20 -24.37 -21.78
N LYS A 14 -9.90 -23.94 -20.73
CA LYS A 14 -10.40 -22.57 -20.61
C LYS A 14 -10.80 -22.23 -19.18
N VAL A 15 -10.95 -20.93 -18.92
CA VAL A 15 -11.55 -20.38 -17.72
C VAL A 15 -12.80 -19.61 -18.13
N THR A 16 -13.92 -19.86 -17.45
CA THR A 16 -15.15 -19.08 -17.60
C THR A 16 -15.27 -18.11 -16.42
N VAL A 17 -15.48 -16.83 -16.72
CA VAL A 17 -15.63 -15.73 -15.76
C VAL A 17 -17.10 -15.30 -15.74
N TYR A 18 -17.71 -15.30 -14.56
CA TYR A 18 -19.10 -14.90 -14.34
C TYR A 18 -19.13 -13.52 -13.68
N CYS A 19 -19.79 -12.57 -14.32
CA CYS A 19 -19.88 -11.18 -13.88
C CYS A 19 -21.20 -10.85 -13.17
N SER A 20 -21.21 -9.76 -12.41
CA SER A 20 -22.34 -9.29 -11.62
C SER A 20 -23.58 -8.88 -12.43
N ASP A 21 -23.42 -8.66 -13.73
CA ASP A 21 -24.50 -8.36 -14.68
C ASP A 21 -24.99 -9.60 -15.45
N ASN A 22 -24.65 -10.80 -14.96
CA ASN A 22 -24.90 -12.10 -15.58
C ASN A 22 -24.19 -12.31 -16.93
N THR A 23 -23.23 -11.46 -17.31
CA THR A 23 -22.40 -11.75 -18.48
C THR A 23 -21.30 -12.75 -18.17
N GLU A 24 -20.96 -13.54 -19.17
CA GLU A 24 -19.95 -14.58 -19.10
C GLU A 24 -18.86 -14.35 -20.15
N TYR A 25 -17.62 -14.60 -19.76
CA TYR A 25 -16.47 -14.53 -20.65
C TYR A 25 -15.66 -15.81 -20.57
N GLU A 26 -15.18 -16.28 -21.71
CA GLU A 26 -14.28 -17.43 -21.77
C GLU A 26 -12.89 -16.96 -22.19
N CYS A 27 -11.86 -17.42 -21.49
CA CYS A 27 -10.48 -17.16 -21.81
C CYS A 27 -9.60 -18.40 -21.66
N ARG A 28 -8.44 -18.40 -22.31
CA ARG A 28 -7.44 -19.48 -22.19
C ARG A 28 -6.52 -19.28 -20.99
N ILE A 29 -6.34 -18.03 -20.59
CA ILE A 29 -5.57 -17.55 -19.44
C ILE A 29 -6.38 -16.44 -18.77
N LEU A 30 -6.51 -16.50 -17.45
CA LEU A 30 -7.12 -15.45 -16.63
C LEU A 30 -6.05 -14.75 -15.79
N VAL A 31 -5.96 -13.42 -15.91
CA VAL A 31 -5.08 -12.59 -15.08
C VAL A 31 -5.92 -11.82 -14.06
N GLY A 32 -5.73 -12.09 -12.78
CA GLY A 32 -6.33 -11.37 -11.66
C GLY A 32 -5.51 -10.14 -11.30
N ALA A 33 -5.97 -8.98 -11.75
CA ALA A 33 -5.41 -7.65 -11.43
C ALA A 33 -6.43 -6.78 -10.68
N ASP A 34 -7.31 -7.43 -9.90
CA ASP A 34 -8.50 -6.87 -9.27
C ASP A 34 -8.30 -6.45 -7.81
N GLY A 35 -7.04 -6.18 -7.44
CA GLY A 35 -6.65 -5.49 -6.21
C GLY A 35 -6.64 -6.34 -4.94
N ALA A 36 -6.52 -5.65 -3.80
CA ALA A 36 -6.37 -6.25 -2.48
C ALA A 36 -7.43 -7.30 -2.15
N TYR A 37 -8.68 -7.06 -2.53
CA TYR A 37 -9.81 -7.97 -2.29
C TYR A 37 -10.19 -8.75 -3.55
N SER A 38 -9.18 -9.18 -4.31
CA SER A 38 -9.30 -9.92 -5.56
C SER A 38 -10.31 -11.06 -5.47
N SER A 39 -11.38 -10.96 -6.27
CA SER A 39 -12.37 -12.03 -6.45
C SER A 39 -11.75 -13.20 -7.21
N VAL A 40 -10.81 -12.94 -8.13
CA VAL A 40 -10.05 -14.00 -8.82
C VAL A 40 -9.24 -14.84 -7.82
N ARG A 41 -8.46 -14.19 -6.93
CA ARG A 41 -7.72 -14.87 -5.87
C ARG A 41 -8.63 -15.68 -4.97
N GLN A 42 -9.73 -15.09 -4.49
CA GLN A 42 -10.65 -15.78 -3.59
C GLN A 42 -11.26 -17.04 -4.21
N ASN A 43 -11.63 -17.00 -5.50
CA ASN A 43 -12.13 -18.20 -6.20
C ASN A 43 -11.03 -19.27 -6.35
N MET A 44 -9.81 -18.87 -6.69
CA MET A 44 -8.66 -19.76 -6.79
C MET A 44 -8.31 -20.41 -5.45
N PHE A 45 -8.31 -19.62 -4.36
CA PHE A 45 -7.98 -20.09 -3.02
C PHE A 45 -9.01 -21.06 -2.48
N ARG A 46 -10.32 -20.80 -2.65
CA ARG A 46 -11.37 -21.75 -2.28
C ARG A 46 -11.18 -23.11 -2.93
N LYS A 47 -10.91 -23.15 -4.24
CA LYS A 47 -10.63 -24.39 -4.97
C LYS A 47 -9.42 -25.13 -4.39
N LEU A 48 -8.33 -24.42 -4.10
CA LEU A 48 -7.12 -25.03 -3.54
C LEU A 48 -7.31 -25.51 -2.11
N GLU A 49 -8.09 -24.80 -1.31
CA GLU A 49 -8.45 -25.16 0.06
C GLU A 49 -9.28 -26.44 0.09
N GLU A 50 -10.32 -26.55 -0.75
CA GLU A 50 -11.12 -27.77 -0.92
C GLU A 50 -10.26 -28.99 -1.34
N GLN A 51 -9.14 -28.74 -2.02
CA GLN A 51 -8.18 -29.76 -2.43
C GLN A 51 -7.06 -30.03 -1.41
N GLY A 52 -7.04 -29.31 -0.29
CA GLY A 52 -5.97 -29.41 0.71
C GLY A 52 -4.60 -28.94 0.20
N ARG A 53 -4.56 -28.04 -0.79
CA ARG A 53 -3.35 -27.56 -1.47
C ARG A 53 -2.99 -26.11 -1.17
N LEU A 54 -3.88 -25.36 -0.52
CA LEU A 54 -3.61 -23.96 -0.16
C LEU A 54 -2.69 -23.90 1.06
N PRO A 55 -1.55 -23.17 1.00
CA PRO A 55 -0.71 -22.93 2.17
C PRO A 55 -1.50 -22.20 3.29
N PRO A 56 -1.41 -22.63 4.57
CA PRO A 56 -2.17 -22.00 5.66
C PRO A 56 -1.97 -20.48 5.78
N VAL A 57 -0.75 -20.00 5.53
CA VAL A 57 -0.40 -18.56 5.57
C VAL A 57 -1.22 -17.73 4.59
N ASP A 58 -1.68 -18.31 3.47
CA ASP A 58 -2.50 -17.59 2.49
C ASP A 58 -3.92 -17.29 3.00
N ASN A 59 -4.42 -18.09 3.95
CA ASN A 59 -5.72 -17.88 4.60
C ASN A 59 -5.70 -16.86 5.75
N GLU A 60 -4.53 -16.45 6.21
CA GLU A 60 -4.42 -15.42 7.25
C GLU A 60 -4.95 -14.07 6.75
N ALA A 61 -5.47 -13.24 7.65
CA ALA A 61 -5.90 -11.88 7.29
C ALA A 61 -4.70 -11.01 6.84
N PHE A 62 -5.00 -9.87 6.22
CA PHE A 62 -3.97 -8.85 6.00
C PHE A 62 -3.45 -8.35 7.35
N SER A 63 -2.16 -8.03 7.41
CA SER A 63 -1.59 -7.33 8.56
C SER A 63 -2.00 -5.86 8.50
N ILE A 64 -2.56 -5.32 9.57
CA ILE A 64 -2.95 -3.91 9.70
C ILE A 64 -2.05 -3.26 10.74
N GLY A 65 -1.11 -2.43 10.31
CA GLY A 65 -0.16 -1.77 11.22
C GLY A 65 -0.45 -0.29 11.48
N TYR A 66 -1.24 0.36 10.61
CA TYR A 66 -1.41 1.80 10.62
C TYR A 66 -2.79 2.22 10.17
N ILE A 67 -3.25 3.34 10.70
CA ILE A 67 -4.37 4.10 10.16
C ILE A 67 -3.80 5.38 9.56
N ASN A 68 -4.25 5.72 8.36
CA ASN A 68 -3.82 6.92 7.67
C ASN A 68 -5.06 7.71 7.26
N MET A 69 -5.03 9.02 7.45
CA MET A 69 -6.03 9.94 6.94
C MET A 69 -5.35 10.90 5.99
N VAL A 70 -5.87 11.02 4.77
CA VAL A 70 -5.33 11.88 3.74
C VAL A 70 -6.35 12.90 3.29
N GLY A 71 -5.87 14.05 2.83
CA GLY A 71 -6.71 15.10 2.29
C GLY A 71 -6.01 15.96 1.25
N VAL A 72 -6.82 16.69 0.48
CA VAL A 72 -6.34 17.70 -0.49
C VAL A 72 -7.05 19.01 -0.20
N SER A 73 -6.29 20.01 0.23
CA SER A 73 -6.85 21.33 0.54
C SER A 73 -7.50 21.96 -0.69
N LYS A 74 -8.42 22.91 -0.49
CA LYS A 74 -8.74 23.87 -1.55
C LYS A 74 -7.48 24.64 -1.96
N PRO A 75 -7.45 25.29 -3.13
CA PRO A 75 -6.42 26.28 -3.44
C PRO A 75 -6.24 27.27 -2.30
N THR A 76 -5.00 27.45 -1.84
CA THR A 76 -4.64 28.31 -0.70
C THR A 76 -3.78 29.50 -1.14
N ASN A 77 -3.53 30.46 -0.24
CA ASN A 77 -2.77 31.66 -0.56
C ASN A 77 -1.24 31.38 -0.48
N PRO A 78 -0.47 31.52 -1.58
CA PRO A 78 0.98 31.38 -1.56
C PRO A 78 1.71 32.40 -0.70
N GLU A 79 1.11 33.55 -0.37
CA GLU A 79 1.70 34.49 0.59
C GLU A 79 1.71 33.91 2.01
N LYS A 80 0.71 33.09 2.35
CA LYS A 80 0.61 32.39 3.63
C LYS A 80 1.49 31.14 3.66
N TYR A 81 1.54 30.41 2.55
CA TYR A 81 2.36 29.21 2.39
C TYR A 81 3.36 29.42 1.23
N PRO A 82 4.52 30.05 1.48
CA PRO A 82 5.50 30.42 0.44
C PRO A 82 5.98 29.24 -0.41
N GLN A 83 5.94 28.01 0.13
CA GLN A 83 6.27 26.76 -0.56
C GLN A 83 5.44 26.56 -1.84
N LEU A 84 4.24 27.13 -1.91
CA LEU A 84 3.36 27.05 -3.07
C LEU A 84 3.75 28.04 -4.18
N ALA A 85 4.51 29.10 -3.86
CA ALA A 85 4.97 30.07 -4.84
C ALA A 85 6.10 29.52 -5.74
N GLU A 86 6.80 28.47 -5.29
CA GLU A 86 7.92 27.87 -5.99
C GLU A 86 7.47 26.87 -7.06
N LYS A 87 7.14 27.37 -8.25
CA LYS A 87 6.59 26.59 -9.38
C LYS A 87 7.43 25.39 -9.85
N HIS A 88 8.72 25.35 -9.52
CA HIS A 88 9.64 24.30 -9.94
C HIS A 88 10.15 23.44 -8.78
N ARG A 89 9.53 23.55 -7.60
CA ARG A 89 9.93 22.81 -6.41
C ARG A 89 8.71 22.19 -5.71
N ALA A 90 8.71 20.86 -5.63
CA ALA A 90 7.81 20.14 -4.76
C ALA A 90 8.43 20.02 -3.37
N TYR A 91 7.65 20.35 -2.35
CA TYR A 91 8.01 20.19 -0.96
C TYR A 91 7.27 18.99 -0.40
N PHE A 92 8.00 18.06 0.22
CA PHE A 92 7.43 16.88 0.87
C PHE A 92 7.98 16.69 2.29
N PRO A 93 7.71 17.61 3.23
CA PRO A 93 8.14 17.45 4.62
C PRO A 93 7.33 16.35 5.32
N ILE A 94 8.01 15.61 6.19
CA ILE A 94 7.43 14.67 7.14
C ILE A 94 7.76 15.17 8.54
N ILE A 95 6.76 15.28 9.40
CA ILE A 95 6.89 15.58 10.82
C ILE A 95 6.60 14.29 11.58
N ILE A 96 7.57 13.85 12.36
CA ILE A 96 7.46 12.69 13.24
C ILE A 96 7.02 13.20 14.61
N GLY A 97 5.88 12.71 15.10
CA GLY A 97 5.36 13.04 16.42
C GLY A 97 5.89 12.09 17.50
N ASP A 98 5.60 12.45 18.75
CA ASP A 98 6.11 11.74 19.92
C ASP A 98 5.30 10.47 20.26
N ASN A 99 4.11 10.30 19.69
CA ASN A 99 3.12 9.29 20.09
C ASN A 99 2.92 8.19 19.03
N ASN A 100 3.98 7.81 18.30
CA ASN A 100 3.92 6.92 17.13
C ASN A 100 2.92 7.40 16.07
N ASP A 101 2.86 8.72 15.92
CA ASP A 101 2.11 9.43 14.91
C ASP A 101 3.05 10.23 14.01
N SER A 102 2.58 10.53 12.80
CA SER A 102 3.29 11.42 11.91
C SER A 102 2.36 12.15 10.97
N CYS A 103 2.85 13.27 10.46
CA CYS A 103 2.18 14.07 9.45
C CYS A 103 3.10 14.27 8.26
N TYR A 104 2.55 14.32 7.06
CA TYR A 104 3.27 14.77 5.89
C TYR A 104 2.42 15.74 5.07
N LEU A 105 3.11 16.60 4.34
CA LEU A 105 2.50 17.55 3.42
C LEU A 105 3.20 17.47 2.08
N VAL A 106 2.48 17.73 0.99
CA VAL A 106 3.01 17.83 -0.36
C VAL A 106 2.47 19.10 -0.99
N SER A 107 3.36 19.99 -1.44
CA SER A 107 2.93 21.10 -2.29
C SER A 107 2.49 20.57 -3.64
N ALA A 108 1.25 20.88 -4.01
CA ALA A 108 0.64 20.44 -5.26
C ALA A 108 0.39 21.63 -6.19
N LEU A 109 0.09 21.30 -7.46
CA LEU A 109 -0.32 22.31 -8.44
C LEU A 109 -1.60 23.04 -8.00
N ASP A 110 -1.86 24.19 -8.61
CA ASP A 110 -3.01 25.05 -8.31
C ASP A 110 -3.07 25.54 -6.86
N ASN A 111 -1.90 25.74 -6.23
CA ASN A 111 -1.74 26.19 -4.85
C ASN A 111 -2.46 25.29 -3.82
N GLN A 112 -2.56 24.00 -4.10
CA GLN A 112 -3.15 23.03 -3.19
C GLN A 112 -2.06 22.37 -2.33
N ILE A 113 -2.47 21.87 -1.17
CA ILE A 113 -1.63 21.09 -0.28
C ILE A 113 -2.29 19.72 -0.12
N CYS A 114 -1.62 18.68 -0.60
CA CYS A 114 -1.96 17.32 -0.21
C CYS A 114 -1.34 17.07 1.17
N TRP A 115 -2.08 16.42 2.05
CA TRP A 115 -1.60 16.12 3.39
C TRP A 115 -2.02 14.72 3.79
N GLY A 116 -1.28 14.15 4.74
CA GLY A 116 -1.70 12.95 5.40
C GLY A 116 -1.19 12.88 6.82
N VAL A 117 -2.02 12.34 7.70
CA VAL A 117 -1.67 12.03 9.08
C VAL A 117 -1.80 10.54 9.30
N LYS A 118 -0.87 9.99 10.07
CA LYS A 118 -0.73 8.56 10.27
C LYS A 118 -0.64 8.28 11.76
N ILE A 119 -1.36 7.25 12.20
CA ILE A 119 -1.24 6.68 13.54
C ILE A 119 -0.81 5.23 13.38
N GLN A 120 0.21 4.83 14.13
CA GLN A 120 0.51 3.43 14.28
C GLN A 120 -0.47 2.74 15.22
N ILE A 121 -0.93 1.56 14.83
CA ILE A 121 -1.75 0.71 15.68
C ILE A 121 -0.81 -0.19 16.50
N PRO A 122 -0.95 -0.23 17.84
CA PRO A 122 -0.23 -1.19 18.68
C PRO A 122 -0.47 -2.64 18.24
N GLU A 123 0.56 -3.48 18.26
CA GLU A 123 0.49 -4.86 17.73
C GLU A 123 -0.57 -5.74 18.42
N ASP A 124 -0.87 -5.49 19.70
CA ASP A 124 -1.92 -6.17 20.45
C ASP A 124 -3.31 -5.81 19.92
N LYS A 125 -3.53 -4.54 19.55
CA LYS A 125 -4.78 -4.06 18.95
C LYS A 125 -4.92 -4.40 17.47
N ALA A 126 -3.79 -4.49 16.75
CA ALA A 126 -3.75 -4.80 15.33
C ALA A 126 -4.39 -6.15 14.99
N LYS A 127 -4.29 -7.14 15.88
CA LYS A 127 -4.81 -8.51 15.68
C LYS A 127 -6.33 -8.60 15.71
N ASP A 128 -6.99 -7.67 16.40
CA ASP A 128 -8.44 -7.63 16.55
C ASP A 128 -9.12 -6.77 15.49
N LEU A 129 -8.33 -6.09 14.64
CA LEU A 129 -8.85 -5.29 13.55
C LEU A 129 -9.17 -6.16 12.33
N HIS A 130 -10.41 -6.04 11.88
CA HIS A 130 -10.85 -6.56 10.60
C HIS A 130 -11.38 -5.41 9.77
N PHE A 131 -10.95 -5.32 8.53
CA PHE A 131 -11.42 -4.28 7.61
C PHE A 131 -12.95 -4.22 7.57
N ARG A 132 -13.51 -3.03 7.80
CA ARG A 132 -14.94 -2.76 7.61
C ARG A 132 -15.11 -1.58 6.65
N ASN A 133 -15.86 -1.78 5.57
CA ASN A 133 -16.20 -0.72 4.61
C ASN A 133 -16.82 0.53 5.27
N SER A 134 -17.47 0.38 6.44
CA SER A 134 -18.05 1.47 7.22
C SER A 134 -17.03 2.47 7.77
N GLU A 135 -15.74 2.11 7.80
CA GLU A 135 -14.69 2.96 8.39
C GLU A 135 -14.09 3.96 7.39
N TRP A 136 -14.58 3.98 6.15
CA TRP A 136 -14.18 4.89 5.08
C TRP A 136 -15.11 6.11 4.92
N GLY A 137 -16.07 6.29 5.84
CA GLY A 137 -17.03 7.40 5.83
C GLY A 137 -16.53 8.65 6.58
N PRO A 138 -17.09 9.85 6.29
CA PRO A 138 -16.67 11.09 6.94
C PRO A 138 -16.90 11.11 8.46
N GLU A 139 -17.83 10.31 8.99
CA GLU A 139 -18.04 10.19 10.44
C GLU A 139 -16.86 9.49 11.15
N SER A 140 -16.06 8.69 10.45
CA SER A 140 -14.90 8.00 11.02
C SER A 140 -13.65 8.90 11.09
N VAL A 141 -13.69 10.09 10.48
CA VAL A 141 -12.53 11.00 10.38
C VAL A 141 -12.46 12.01 11.51
N GLU A 142 -13.58 12.36 12.15
CA GLU A 142 -13.66 13.47 13.11
C GLU A 142 -12.75 13.25 14.34
N GLU A 143 -12.70 12.04 14.90
CA GLU A 143 -11.77 11.72 16.00
C GLU A 143 -10.30 11.96 15.62
N MET A 144 -9.93 11.64 14.37
CA MET A 144 -8.57 11.83 13.89
C MET A 144 -8.31 13.30 13.51
N LEU A 145 -9.31 14.03 13.03
CA LEU A 145 -9.21 15.47 12.81
C LEU A 145 -8.97 16.20 14.14
N ASP A 146 -9.73 15.84 15.18
CA ASP A 146 -9.57 16.41 16.51
C ASP A 146 -8.20 16.09 17.12
N GLN A 147 -7.71 14.86 16.95
CA GLN A 147 -6.39 14.46 17.45
C GLN A 147 -5.25 15.26 16.80
N PHE A 148 -5.34 15.55 15.50
CA PHE A 148 -4.25 16.19 14.75
C PHE A 148 -4.41 17.71 14.61
N GLN A 149 -5.45 18.34 15.15
CA GLN A 149 -5.68 19.79 14.96
C GLN A 149 -4.50 20.64 15.46
N ASP A 150 -3.90 20.28 16.59
CA ASP A 150 -2.76 20.99 17.19
C ASP A 150 -1.41 20.48 16.70
N PHE A 151 -1.40 19.46 15.83
CA PHE A 151 -0.17 18.90 15.28
C PHE A 151 0.56 19.97 14.44
N PRO A 152 1.89 20.10 14.55
CA PRO A 152 2.62 21.11 13.80
C PRO A 152 2.46 20.93 12.29
N CYS A 153 2.35 22.05 11.56
CA CYS A 153 2.35 22.06 10.10
C CYS A 153 3.73 22.52 9.60
N ALA A 154 4.35 21.73 8.72
CA ALA A 154 5.69 22.07 8.19
C ALA A 154 5.70 23.30 7.28
N PHE A 155 4.54 23.73 6.78
CA PHE A 155 4.39 24.96 6.02
C PHE A 155 4.06 26.17 6.91
N GLY A 156 3.93 25.97 8.23
CA GLY A 156 3.64 27.00 9.23
C GLY A 156 2.30 26.79 9.93
N GLY A 157 2.25 27.13 11.22
CA GLY A 157 1.05 26.97 12.05
C GLY A 157 0.79 25.52 12.47
N THR A 158 -0.48 25.15 12.58
CA THR A 158 -0.91 23.78 12.90
C THR A 158 -1.69 23.17 11.75
N MET A 159 -1.88 21.85 11.78
CA MET A 159 -2.65 21.13 10.78
C MET A 159 -4.13 21.53 10.73
N LYS A 160 -4.68 22.10 11.80
CA LYS A 160 -6.07 22.56 11.89
C LYS A 160 -6.50 23.38 10.68
N GLU A 161 -5.70 24.37 10.28
CA GLU A 161 -6.08 25.29 9.21
C GLU A 161 -6.21 24.58 7.85
N ILE A 162 -5.27 23.67 7.56
CA ILE A 162 -5.28 22.90 6.31
C ILE A 162 -6.45 21.90 6.32
N MET A 163 -6.67 21.23 7.45
CA MET A 163 -7.78 20.29 7.65
C MET A 163 -9.15 20.97 7.52
N ASP A 164 -9.33 22.14 8.14
CA ASP A 164 -10.57 22.94 8.05
C ASP A 164 -10.83 23.43 6.61
N SER A 165 -9.77 23.74 5.86
CA SER A 165 -9.87 24.18 4.46
C SER A 165 -10.17 23.04 3.48
N THR A 166 -10.02 21.78 3.91
CA THR A 166 -10.14 20.60 3.06
C THR A 166 -11.61 20.18 2.91
N PRO A 167 -12.15 20.09 1.68
CA PRO A 167 -13.50 19.59 1.46
C PRO A 167 -13.66 18.18 2.03
N ARG A 168 -14.72 17.91 2.80
CA ARG A 168 -14.91 16.60 3.46
C ARG A 168 -14.93 15.43 2.48
N ASN A 169 -15.41 15.62 1.26
CA ASN A 169 -15.40 14.61 0.20
C ASN A 169 -14.02 14.33 -0.42
N LEU A 170 -13.00 15.10 -0.04
CA LEU A 170 -11.59 14.90 -0.39
C LEU A 170 -10.76 14.41 0.80
N ILE A 171 -11.39 14.09 1.93
CA ILE A 171 -10.75 13.44 3.07
C ILE A 171 -11.09 11.95 3.05
N SER A 172 -10.09 11.11 3.22
CA SER A 172 -10.29 9.66 3.34
C SER A 172 -9.45 9.10 4.47
N LYS A 173 -10.07 8.30 5.33
CA LYS A 173 -9.39 7.46 6.32
C LYS A 173 -9.27 6.04 5.77
N VAL A 174 -8.07 5.49 5.87
CA VAL A 174 -7.72 4.17 5.32
C VAL A 174 -6.87 3.40 6.31
N PHE A 175 -7.17 2.11 6.46
CA PHE A 175 -6.29 1.18 7.14
C PHE A 175 -5.22 0.71 6.16
N LEU A 176 -3.97 0.81 6.57
CA LEU A 176 -2.86 0.37 5.76
C LEU A 176 -2.61 -1.11 6.03
N GLU A 177 -3.14 -1.91 5.12
CA GLU A 177 -2.96 -3.36 5.06
C GLU A 177 -1.74 -3.73 4.23
N GLU A 178 -1.04 -4.79 4.63
CA GLU A 178 0.01 -5.43 3.82
C GLU A 178 -0.06 -6.96 3.90
N LYS A 179 0.31 -7.62 2.80
CA LYS A 179 0.47 -9.08 2.70
C LYS A 179 1.14 -9.45 1.38
N VAL A 180 2.08 -10.39 1.43
CA VAL A 180 2.54 -11.15 0.26
C VAL A 180 1.96 -12.56 0.36
N PHE A 181 1.19 -12.98 -0.63
CA PHE A 181 0.65 -14.33 -0.72
C PHE A 181 1.72 -15.28 -1.26
N GLN A 182 1.70 -16.54 -0.86
CA GLN A 182 2.59 -17.58 -1.40
C GLN A 182 2.01 -18.19 -2.69
N THR A 183 0.69 -18.19 -2.84
CA THR A 183 0.03 -18.72 -4.04
C THR A 183 -0.34 -17.59 -4.99
N TRP A 184 0.39 -17.46 -6.11
CA TRP A 184 0.12 -16.44 -7.13
C TRP A 184 -0.57 -16.98 -8.38
N TYR A 185 -0.63 -18.31 -8.56
CA TYR A 185 -1.28 -18.92 -9.71
C TYR A 185 -1.71 -20.36 -9.39
N ASP A 186 -2.72 -20.83 -10.10
CA ASP A 186 -3.10 -22.24 -10.19
C ASP A 186 -3.78 -22.47 -11.54
N GLY A 187 -3.43 -23.60 -12.17
CA GLY A 187 -3.92 -23.95 -13.49
C GLY A 187 -3.72 -22.82 -14.50
N ARG A 188 -4.82 -22.33 -15.08
CA ARG A 188 -4.87 -21.27 -16.10
C ARG A 188 -5.11 -19.87 -15.53
N SER A 189 -5.05 -19.67 -14.21
CA SER A 189 -5.23 -18.37 -13.55
C SER A 189 -3.96 -17.89 -12.86
N VAL A 190 -3.63 -16.60 -12.98
CA VAL A 190 -2.45 -15.96 -12.37
C VAL A 190 -2.79 -14.58 -11.82
N LEU A 191 -2.12 -14.15 -10.75
CA LEU A 191 -2.36 -12.89 -10.04
C LEU A 191 -1.20 -11.90 -10.22
N ILE A 192 -1.54 -10.60 -10.26
CA ILE A 192 -0.57 -9.48 -10.30
C ILE A 192 -0.98 -8.34 -9.36
N GLY A 193 -0.02 -7.51 -8.94
CA GLY A 193 -0.24 -6.34 -8.09
C GLY A 193 -0.77 -6.70 -6.70
N ASP A 194 -1.62 -5.84 -6.13
CA ASP A 194 -2.23 -6.05 -4.81
C ASP A 194 -3.03 -7.36 -4.68
N ALA A 195 -3.37 -8.01 -5.80
CA ALA A 195 -3.97 -9.34 -5.76
C ALA A 195 -3.00 -10.39 -5.20
N CYS A 196 -1.68 -10.21 -5.32
CA CYS A 196 -0.67 -11.14 -4.79
C CYS A 196 0.34 -10.51 -3.81
N HIS A 197 0.58 -9.19 -3.85
CA HIS A 197 1.44 -8.49 -2.90
C HIS A 197 0.92 -7.09 -2.61
N LYS A 198 0.10 -6.97 -1.56
CA LYS A 198 -0.30 -5.66 -1.05
C LYS A 198 0.81 -5.11 -0.15
N LEU A 199 1.31 -3.93 -0.47
CA LEU A 199 2.42 -3.29 0.24
C LEU A 199 1.95 -2.02 0.94
N LEU A 200 2.56 -1.69 2.08
CA LEU A 200 2.36 -0.36 2.67
C LEU A 200 2.79 0.74 1.69
N PRO A 201 2.09 1.88 1.63
CA PRO A 201 2.37 2.95 0.67
C PRO A 201 3.65 3.74 0.99
N GLY A 202 4.37 3.43 2.08
CA GLY A 202 5.49 4.22 2.57
C GLY A 202 6.54 4.55 1.51
N ALA A 203 6.90 3.59 0.66
CA ALA A 203 7.89 3.81 -0.41
C ALA A 203 7.26 4.12 -1.80
N GLY A 204 5.93 4.24 -1.90
CA GLY A 204 5.23 4.43 -3.18
C GLY A 204 5.39 3.28 -4.19
N GLN A 205 5.87 2.11 -3.74
CA GLN A 205 6.31 1.04 -4.65
C GLN A 205 5.20 0.10 -5.11
N GLY A 206 3.99 0.13 -4.52
CA GLY A 206 2.90 -0.79 -4.90
C GLY A 206 2.57 -0.77 -6.40
N ALA A 207 2.35 0.44 -6.95
CA ALA A 207 2.06 0.61 -8.37
C ALA A 207 3.25 0.19 -9.27
N VAL A 208 4.48 0.54 -8.87
CA VAL A 208 5.69 0.15 -9.59
C VAL A 208 5.85 -1.37 -9.61
N MET A 209 5.56 -2.06 -8.50
CA MET A 209 5.61 -3.51 -8.41
C MET A 209 4.55 -4.17 -9.30
N ALA A 210 3.32 -3.64 -9.32
CA ALA A 210 2.28 -4.12 -10.23
C ALA A 210 2.66 -3.94 -11.71
N MET A 211 3.29 -2.81 -12.07
CA MET A 211 3.79 -2.59 -13.43
C MET A 211 4.89 -3.58 -13.81
N LYS A 212 5.84 -3.84 -12.89
CA LYS A 212 6.88 -4.87 -13.09
C LYS A 212 6.26 -6.25 -13.29
N ASP A 213 5.22 -6.59 -12.52
CA ASP A 213 4.53 -7.87 -12.69
C ASP A 213 3.93 -7.99 -14.08
N ALA A 214 3.23 -6.96 -14.55
CA ALA A 214 2.61 -6.96 -15.86
C ALA A 214 3.65 -7.17 -16.98
N VAL A 215 4.80 -6.48 -16.89
CA VAL A 215 5.89 -6.63 -17.87
C VAL A 215 6.49 -8.04 -17.83
N VAL A 216 6.84 -8.56 -16.64
CA VAL A 216 7.44 -9.89 -16.53
C VAL A 216 6.46 -10.98 -16.96
N LEU A 217 5.21 -10.90 -16.52
CA LEU A 217 4.18 -11.86 -16.92
C LEU A 217 3.92 -11.83 -18.43
N ALA A 218 3.83 -10.64 -19.03
CA ALA A 218 3.67 -10.49 -20.47
C ALA A 218 4.84 -11.14 -21.23
N ASN A 219 6.08 -10.94 -20.77
CA ASN A 219 7.25 -11.58 -21.36
C ASN A 219 7.22 -13.11 -21.20
N CYS A 220 6.79 -13.63 -20.05
CA CYS A 220 6.64 -15.07 -19.84
C CYS A 220 5.57 -15.68 -20.76
N ILE A 221 4.43 -15.00 -20.93
CA ILE A 221 3.35 -15.42 -21.83
C ILE A 221 3.79 -15.35 -23.29
N TYR A 222 4.46 -14.27 -23.69
CA TYR A 222 4.95 -14.08 -25.06
C TYR A 222 5.92 -15.19 -25.51
N ASN A 223 6.73 -15.70 -24.57
CA ASN A 223 7.70 -16.76 -24.83
C ASN A 223 7.14 -18.19 -24.73
N MET A 224 5.83 -18.35 -24.48
CA MET A 224 5.22 -19.69 -24.49
C MET A 224 5.23 -20.27 -25.90
N LYS A 225 5.49 -21.58 -26.00
CA LYS A 225 5.46 -22.29 -27.28
C LYS A 225 4.03 -22.53 -27.78
N ASP A 226 3.12 -22.78 -26.86
CA ASP A 226 1.72 -23.07 -27.11
C ASP A 226 0.86 -22.75 -25.87
N LEU A 227 -0.43 -23.09 -25.93
CA LEU A 227 -1.40 -22.91 -24.84
C LEU A 227 -1.67 -24.19 -24.05
N SER A 228 -0.75 -25.16 -24.08
CA SER A 228 -0.84 -26.36 -23.22
C SER A 228 -0.69 -26.00 -21.76
N ASP A 229 -1.23 -26.84 -20.87
CA ASP A 229 -1.12 -26.63 -19.42
C ASP A 229 0.33 -26.58 -18.96
N GLU A 230 1.22 -27.36 -19.58
CA GLU A 230 2.64 -27.38 -19.24
C GLU A 230 3.34 -26.07 -19.65
N SER A 231 3.05 -25.53 -20.83
CA SER A 231 3.57 -24.22 -21.28
C SER A 231 3.10 -23.10 -20.36
N ILE A 232 1.81 -23.08 -20.00
CA ILE A 232 1.22 -22.07 -19.11
C ILE A 232 1.82 -22.17 -17.71
N LYS A 233 1.89 -23.38 -17.14
CA LYS A 233 2.50 -23.62 -15.83
C LYS A 233 3.97 -23.18 -15.82
N THR A 234 4.71 -23.46 -16.89
CA THR A 234 6.11 -23.01 -17.03
C THR A 234 6.21 -21.48 -17.04
N ALA A 235 5.34 -20.80 -17.79
CA ALA A 235 5.31 -19.34 -17.83
C ALA A 235 4.98 -18.73 -16.46
N PHE A 236 3.93 -19.21 -15.78
CA PHE A 236 3.53 -18.70 -14.47
C PHE A 236 4.58 -19.01 -13.38
N SER A 237 5.18 -20.20 -13.42
CA SER A 237 6.29 -20.55 -12.52
C SER A 237 7.52 -19.67 -12.74
N SER A 238 7.83 -19.32 -13.99
CA SER A 238 8.92 -18.40 -14.31
C SER A 238 8.64 -16.97 -13.82
N TYR A 239 7.41 -16.49 -14.01
CA TYR A 239 6.94 -15.21 -13.46
C TYR A 239 7.06 -15.19 -11.92
N TYR A 240 6.52 -16.20 -11.24
CA TYR A 240 6.58 -16.31 -9.78
C TYR A 240 8.02 -16.29 -9.25
N ARG A 241 8.92 -17.08 -9.85
CA ARG A 241 10.33 -17.14 -9.43
C ARG A 241 11.06 -15.81 -9.56
N GLN A 242 10.71 -14.99 -10.55
CA GLN A 242 11.32 -13.67 -10.74
C GLN A 242 10.74 -12.62 -9.79
N ARG A 243 9.43 -12.68 -9.52
CA ARG A 243 8.69 -11.58 -8.88
C ARG A 243 8.43 -11.79 -7.40
N HIS A 244 8.17 -13.02 -6.95
CA HIS A 244 7.87 -13.30 -5.55
C HIS A 244 9.00 -12.88 -4.60
N PRO A 245 10.30 -13.20 -4.86
CA PRO A 245 11.39 -12.75 -3.97
C PRO A 245 11.50 -11.22 -3.90
N GLU A 246 11.23 -10.53 -5.01
CA GLU A 246 11.26 -9.06 -5.03
C GLU A 246 10.11 -8.46 -4.22
N ALA A 247 8.90 -9.05 -4.27
CA ALA A 247 7.78 -8.66 -3.44
C ALA A 247 8.04 -8.89 -1.94
N GLU A 248 8.59 -10.06 -1.59
CA GLU A 248 9.01 -10.40 -0.21
C GLU A 248 10.09 -9.48 0.34
N ASN A 249 11.01 -9.03 -0.51
CA ASN A 249 12.00 -8.03 -0.08
C ASN A 249 11.34 -6.65 0.08
N MET A 250 10.47 -6.27 -0.86
CA MET A 250 9.83 -4.96 -0.87
C MET A 250 8.90 -4.75 0.32
N ILE A 251 8.16 -5.77 0.77
CA ILE A 251 7.32 -5.64 1.96
C ILE A 251 8.15 -5.33 3.20
N LYS A 252 9.34 -5.95 3.36
CA LYS A 252 10.25 -5.67 4.47
C LYS A 252 10.81 -4.24 4.40
N THR A 253 11.24 -3.80 3.22
CA THR A 253 11.73 -2.44 3.00
C THR A 253 10.63 -1.40 3.25
N SER A 254 9.43 -1.61 2.72
CA SER A 254 8.30 -0.69 2.89
C SER A 254 7.84 -0.63 4.35
N SER A 255 7.77 -1.77 5.02
CA SER A 255 7.48 -1.85 6.45
C SER A 255 8.51 -1.07 7.26
N THR A 256 9.81 -1.28 7.00
CA THR A 256 10.90 -0.56 7.69
C THR A 256 10.82 0.95 7.49
N PHE A 257 10.65 1.41 6.25
CA PHE A 257 10.51 2.84 5.95
C PHE A 257 9.26 3.44 6.61
N THR A 258 8.15 2.71 6.62
CA THR A 258 6.91 3.13 7.27
C THR A 258 7.09 3.23 8.79
N LYS A 259 7.87 2.33 9.42
CA LYS A 259 8.19 2.40 10.85
C LYS A 259 9.01 3.65 11.20
N VAL A 260 10.02 3.96 10.38
CA VAL A 260 10.86 5.16 10.59
C VAL A 260 10.05 6.44 10.43
N THR A 261 9.31 6.56 9.32
CA THR A 261 8.47 7.74 9.05
C THR A 261 7.22 7.81 9.93
N GLY A 262 6.86 6.73 10.61
CA GLY A 262 5.76 6.65 11.58
C GLY A 262 6.18 6.87 13.04
N GLY A 263 7.45 7.18 13.30
CA GLY A 263 7.91 7.60 14.63
C GLY A 263 8.14 6.49 15.66
N HIS A 264 8.45 5.26 15.22
CA HIS A 264 8.74 4.18 16.16
C HIS A 264 9.86 4.53 17.16
N ALA A 265 9.73 4.11 18.41
CA ALA A 265 10.78 4.28 19.42
C ALA A 265 12.16 3.73 19.01
N MET A 266 12.20 2.66 18.19
CA MET A 266 13.44 2.10 17.61
C MET A 266 14.11 3.04 16.59
N SER A 267 13.38 3.95 15.94
CA SER A 267 13.93 4.94 15.00
C SER A 267 14.36 6.25 15.65
N ARG A 268 14.13 6.45 16.96
CA ARG A 268 14.76 7.55 17.72
C ARG A 268 16.30 7.43 17.75
N ASN A 269 16.84 6.28 17.32
CA ASN A 269 18.26 5.99 17.21
C ASN A 269 18.66 5.52 15.80
N VAL A 270 18.08 6.05 14.72
CA VAL A 270 18.46 5.68 13.34
C VAL A 270 18.66 6.92 12.48
N GLU A 271 19.84 7.06 11.88
CA GLU A 271 20.09 8.04 10.82
C GLU A 271 19.81 7.39 9.46
N LEU A 272 18.96 8.02 8.64
CA LEU A 272 18.71 7.63 7.26
C LEU A 272 19.47 8.58 6.34
N THR A 273 20.55 8.10 5.72
CA THR A 273 21.24 8.84 4.66
C THR A 273 20.83 8.23 3.31
N MET A 274 20.15 9.03 2.48
CA MET A 274 19.96 8.70 1.07
C MET A 274 21.30 8.96 0.37
N THR A 275 21.95 7.93 -0.17
CA THR A 275 23.14 8.08 -1.00
C THR A 275 22.76 8.09 -2.47
N GLU A 276 23.44 8.91 -3.28
CA GLU A 276 23.09 9.15 -4.69
C GLU A 276 23.17 7.87 -5.57
N ASP A 277 23.87 6.82 -5.12
CA ASP A 277 24.19 5.63 -5.95
C ASP A 277 23.86 4.26 -5.32
N GLY A 278 22.91 4.14 -4.36
CA GLY A 278 22.58 2.83 -3.77
C GLY A 278 21.31 2.77 -2.92
N PRO A 279 20.87 1.56 -2.49
CA PRO A 279 19.77 1.43 -1.53
C PRO A 279 20.15 2.09 -0.20
N ALA A 280 19.19 2.74 0.45
CA ALA A 280 19.40 3.48 1.70
C ALA A 280 20.13 2.61 2.75
N GLU A 281 21.26 3.09 3.27
CA GLU A 281 21.93 2.48 4.41
C GLU A 281 21.24 2.90 5.71
N ILE A 282 20.94 1.92 6.56
CA ILE A 282 20.37 2.13 7.90
C ILE A 282 21.49 1.90 8.92
N LYS A 283 21.94 2.95 9.61
CA LYS A 283 22.93 2.83 10.70
C LYS A 283 22.29 3.15 12.07
N PRO A 284 22.62 2.38 13.12
CA PRO A 284 22.25 2.75 14.48
C PRO A 284 22.97 4.04 14.87
N TYR A 285 22.22 5.01 15.41
CA TYR A 285 22.74 6.25 15.96
C TYR A 285 23.59 5.93 17.19
N PRO A 286 24.85 6.36 17.26
CA PRO A 286 25.69 6.09 18.41
C PRO A 286 25.14 6.81 19.64
N LEU A 287 24.76 6.04 20.66
CA LEU A 287 24.21 6.51 21.96
C LEU A 287 25.16 7.44 22.76
N GLN A 288 26.35 7.74 22.26
CA GLN A 288 27.36 8.55 22.95
C GLN A 288 27.07 10.07 22.93
N ASN A 289 26.06 10.54 22.19
CA ASN A 289 25.74 11.98 22.08
C ASN A 289 24.54 12.42 22.94
N LEU A 290 23.95 11.55 23.77
CA LEU A 290 22.75 11.85 24.59
C LEU A 290 23.03 12.32 26.03
N THR A 291 24.28 12.68 26.39
CA THR A 291 24.59 13.26 27.70
C THR A 291 25.18 14.66 27.58
N SER A 292 24.32 15.68 27.46
CA SER A 292 24.53 17.03 28.02
C SER A 292 23.37 17.97 27.66
N SER A 293 22.31 17.98 28.47
CA SER A 293 21.39 19.15 28.64
C SER A 293 20.16 18.84 29.52
N LEU A 294 20.30 17.96 30.53
CA LEU A 294 19.31 17.82 31.61
C LEU A 294 20.00 17.91 32.96
N VAL A 295 20.68 19.03 33.20
CA VAL A 295 20.87 19.65 34.51
C VAL A 295 20.98 21.15 34.25
N ASP A 296 19.87 21.85 34.42
CA ASP A 296 19.73 23.11 35.17
C ASP A 296 18.24 23.42 35.36
#